data_AF-A0A3C1U001-F1
#
_entry.id   AF-A0A3C1U001-F1
#
_cell.length_a   1.000
_cell.length_b   1.000
_cell.length_c   1.000
_cell.angle_alpha   90.00
_cell.angle_beta   90.00
_cell.angle_gamma   90.00
#
_symmetry.space_group_name_H-M   'P 1'
#
loop_
_entity.id
_entity.type
_entity.pdbx_description
1 polymer ?
#
loop_
_entity_poly.entity_id
_entity_poly.type
_entity_poly.pdbx_seq_one_letter_code
_entity_poly.pdbx_strand_id
1 'polypeptide(L)' 'MLSLSAIFGHTGFHEMMIGNRARVAVGHFHHQLHHRYFECNYGSVDFPLDVWFGTFHDGTPEARRRLKSRLGPRWQR' A
#
# COMPACT_ATOMS: atom_id res chain seq x y z
N MET A 1 1.94 8.66 11.21
CA MET A 1 1.19 7.42 11.53
C MET A 1 1.78 6.17 10.84
N LEU A 2 3.10 5.94 10.86
CA LEU A 2 3.73 4.83 10.12
C LEU A 2 3.69 3.48 10.89
N SER A 3 3.78 3.50 12.22
CA SER A 3 3.87 2.28 13.05
C SER A 3 2.50 1.64 13.32
N LEU A 4 1.48 2.42 13.70
CA LEU A 4 0.14 1.89 13.99
C LEU A 4 -0.56 1.33 12.75
N SER A 5 -0.42 1.99 11.60
CA SER A 5 -1.02 1.51 10.34
C SER A 5 -0.42 0.19 9.87
N ALA A 6 0.88 -0.01 10.10
CA ALA A 6 1.53 -1.29 9.81
C ALA A 6 0.98 -2.40 10.72
N ILE A 7 0.81 -2.17 12.03
CA ILE A 7 0.29 -3.18 12.95
C ILE A 7 -1.10 -3.69 12.52
N PHE A 8 -2.04 -2.78 12.21
CA PHE A 8 -3.35 -3.17 11.70
C PHE A 8 -3.28 -3.82 10.31
N GLY A 9 -2.49 -3.22 9.41
CA GLY A 9 -2.38 -3.67 8.01
C GLY A 9 -1.74 -5.06 7.82
N HIS A 10 -1.01 -5.59 8.81
CA HIS A 10 -0.43 -6.94 8.78
C HIS A 10 -1.33 -8.04 9.33
N THR A 11 -2.55 -7.72 9.80
CA THR A 11 -3.52 -8.74 10.21
C THR A 11 -3.91 -9.67 9.06
N GLY A 12 -3.75 -9.23 7.81
CA GLY A 12 -4.16 -9.96 6.61
C GLY A 12 -5.66 -9.89 6.33
N PHE A 13 -6.42 -9.20 7.17
CA PHE A 13 -7.87 -9.02 7.04
C PHE A 13 -8.22 -7.58 6.66
N HIS A 14 -9.38 -7.40 6.02
CA HIS A 14 -9.89 -6.06 5.71
C HIS A 14 -10.54 -5.40 6.92
N GLU A 15 -11.35 -6.16 7.67
CA GLU A 15 -12.16 -5.65 8.78
C GLU A 15 -12.27 -6.68 9.91
N MET A 16 -12.47 -6.18 11.13
CA MET A 16 -12.81 -6.98 12.31
C MET A 16 -14.32 -6.94 12.55
N MET A 17 -14.91 -8.13 12.70
CA MET A 17 -16.32 -8.33 12.95
C MET A 17 -16.61 -8.38 14.46
N ILE A 18 -17.55 -7.57 14.94
CA ILE A 18 -18.03 -7.60 16.33
C ILE A 18 -19.56 -7.66 16.30
N GLY A 19 -20.15 -8.71 16.88
CA GLY A 19 -21.61 -8.89 16.89
C GLY A 19 -22.22 -8.95 15.49
N ASN A 20 -21.59 -9.72 14.58
CA ASN A 20 -21.99 -9.90 13.19
C ASN A 20 -22.04 -8.61 12.35
N ARG A 21 -21.26 -7.59 12.72
CA ARG A 21 -21.10 -6.35 11.96
C ARG A 21 -19.62 -5.98 11.85
N ALA A 22 -19.22 -5.46 10.69
CA ALA A 22 -17.91 -4.85 10.52
C ALA A 22 -17.83 -3.59 11.37
N ARG A 23 -16.86 -3.53 12.29
CA ARG A 23 -16.75 -2.42 13.25
C ARG A 23 -15.40 -1.73 13.26
N VAL A 24 -14.34 -2.43 12.85
CA VAL A 24 -12.99 -1.87 12.82
C VAL A 24 -12.36 -2.22 11.47
N ALA A 25 -12.03 -1.21 10.67
CA ALA A 25 -11.19 -1.38 9.51
C ALA A 25 -9.75 -1.65 9.98
N VAL A 26 -9.23 -2.84 9.64
CA VAL A 26 -7.87 -3.26 10.02
C VAL A 26 -6.97 -3.36 8.79
N GLY A 27 -7.52 -3.56 7.60
CA GLY A 27 -6.75 -3.61 6.36
C GLY A 27 -6.41 -2.23 5.84
N HIS A 28 -5.23 -2.10 5.22
CA HIS A 28 -4.81 -0.86 4.57
C HIS A 28 -4.26 -1.15 3.17
N PHE A 29 -5.03 -0.81 2.13
CA PHE A 29 -4.72 -1.20 0.75
C PHE A 29 -3.39 -0.60 0.23
N HIS A 30 -3.06 0.64 0.61
CA HIS A 30 -1.77 1.28 0.29
C HIS A 30 -0.58 0.45 0.78
N HIS A 31 -0.68 -0.12 1.98
CA HIS A 31 0.38 -0.94 2.59
C HIS A 31 0.43 -2.34 1.98
N GLN A 32 -0.73 -2.91 1.63
CA GLN A 32 -0.80 -4.17 0.89
C GLN A 32 -0.13 -4.06 -0.48
N LEU A 33 -0.30 -2.92 -1.16
CA LEU A 33 0.39 -2.64 -2.42
C LEU A 33 1.89 -2.48 -2.23
N HIS A 34 2.36 -1.84 -1.14
CA HIS A 34 3.79 -1.77 -0.81
C HIS A 34 4.41 -3.17 -0.66
N HIS A 35 3.73 -4.08 0.05
CA HIS A 35 4.19 -5.47 0.19
C HIS A 35 4.19 -6.25 -1.13
N ARG A 36 3.19 -6.03 -1.98
CA ARG A 36 3.12 -6.67 -3.30
C ARG A 36 4.17 -6.11 -4.27
N TYR A 37 4.42 -4.81 -4.18
CA TYR A 37 5.26 -4.03 -5.07
C TYR A 37 6.26 -3.24 -4.22
N PHE A 38 7.40 -3.85 -3.92
CA PHE A 38 8.37 -3.31 -2.99
C PHE A 38 8.75 -1.84 -3.25
N GLU A 39 8.86 -1.47 -4.53
CA GLU A 39 9.30 -0.15 -5.00
C GLU A 39 8.15 0.90 -5.05
N CYS A 40 7.15 0.86 -4.19
CA CYS A 40 6.09 1.88 -4.12
C CYS A 40 5.62 2.14 -2.69
N ASN A 41 4.87 3.21 -2.48
CA ASN A 41 4.09 3.45 -1.25
C ASN A 41 4.91 3.53 0.06
N TYR A 42 6.13 4.08 0.02
CA TYR A 42 7.00 4.22 1.20
C TYR A 42 6.56 5.31 2.19
N GLY A 43 5.80 6.29 1.71
CA GLY A 43 5.34 7.43 2.48
C GLY A 43 4.02 7.18 3.20
N SER A 44 3.59 8.21 3.91
CA SER A 44 2.26 8.30 4.53
C SER A 44 1.70 9.70 4.33
N VAL A 45 0.48 9.97 4.80
CA VAL A 45 -0.13 11.31 4.72
C VAL A 45 0.77 12.38 5.38
N ASP A 46 1.42 12.03 6.50
CA ASP A 46 2.33 12.92 7.21
C ASP A 46 3.68 13.10 6.50
N PHE A 47 4.03 12.18 5.60
CA PHE A 47 5.34 12.15 4.94
C PHE A 47 5.17 11.68 3.48
N PRO A 48 4.85 12.61 2.55
CA PRO A 48 4.35 12.29 1.21
C PRO A 48 5.47 11.94 0.21
N LEU A 49 6.36 11.04 0.62
CA LEU A 49 7.52 10.60 -0.19
C LEU A 49 7.11 10.12 -1.58
N ASP A 50 5.99 9.40 -1.68
CA ASP A 50 5.51 8.84 -2.94
C ASP A 50 5.04 9.88 -3.94
N VAL A 51 4.63 11.05 -3.47
CA VAL A 51 4.30 12.20 -4.31
C VAL A 51 5.59 12.87 -4.78
N TRP A 52 6.54 13.08 -3.87
CA TRP A 52 7.82 13.71 -4.18
C TRP A 52 8.68 12.90 -5.15
N PHE A 53 8.71 11.58 -4.99
CA PHE A 53 9.51 10.67 -5.82
C PHE A 53 8.72 9.99 -6.93
N GLY A 54 7.42 10.27 -7.05
CA GLY A 54 6.56 9.69 -8.09
C GLY A 54 6.38 8.17 -7.97
N THR A 55 6.49 7.63 -6.76
CA THR A 55 6.39 6.18 -6.47
C THR A 55 5.00 5.75 -5.97
N PHE A 56 4.02 6.64 -5.97
CA PHE A 56 2.66 6.31 -5.54
C PHE A 56 2.04 5.18 -6.37
N HIS A 57 1.32 4.27 -5.72
CA HIS A 57 0.61 3.19 -6.37
C HIS A 57 -0.74 2.96 -5.68
N ASP A 58 -1.82 3.17 -6.43
CA ASP A 58 -3.22 3.05 -5.97
C ASP A 58 -3.90 1.74 -6.42
N GLY A 59 -3.17 0.87 -7.12
CA GLY A 59 -3.68 -0.41 -7.60
C GLY A 59 -4.23 -0.38 -9.03
N THR A 60 -4.32 0.82 -9.63
CA THR A 60 -4.80 0.99 -11.00
C THR A 60 -3.85 0.36 -12.03
N PRO A 61 -4.37 -0.05 -13.19
CA PRO A 61 -3.54 -0.46 -14.32
C PRO A 61 -2.51 0.60 -14.72
N GLU A 62 -2.86 1.89 -14.62
CA GLU A 62 -2.01 3.05 -14.91
C GLU A 62 -0.80 3.10 -13.98
N ALA A 63 -1.03 3.02 -12.67
CA ALA A 63 0.04 2.99 -11.67
C ALA A 63 0.96 1.78 -11.88
N ARG A 64 0.40 0.61 -12.24
CA ARG A 64 1.17 -0.58 -12.56
C ARG A 64 2.03 -0.40 -13.81
N ARG A 65 1.49 0.21 -14.87
CA ARG A 65 2.27 0.53 -16.08
C ARG A 65 3.41 1.49 -15.76
N ARG A 66 3.15 2.56 -14.99
CA ARG A 66 4.19 3.51 -14.54
C ARG A 66 5.29 2.80 -13.75
N LEU A 67 4.92 1.94 -12.81
CA LEU A 67 5.88 1.17 -12.02
C LEU A 67 6.73 0.26 -12.90
N LYS A 68 6.11 -0.50 -13.80
CA LYS A 68 6.81 -1.38 -14.75
C LYS A 68 7.76 -0.60 -15.66
N SER A 69 7.32 0.54 -16.18
CA SER A 69 8.15 1.43 -17.01
C SER A 69 9.35 1.98 -16.25
N ARG A 70 9.18 2.40 -14.98
CA ARG A 70 10.29 2.93 -14.14
C ARG A 70 11.31 1.86 -13.75
N LEU A 71 10.84 0.64 -13.47
CA LEU A 71 11.73 -0.45 -13.03
C LEU A 71 12.40 -1.17 -14.21
N GLY A 72 11.77 -1.16 -15.39
CA GLY A 72 12.32 -1.77 -16.59
C GLY A 72 12.70 -3.24 -16.36
N PRO A 73 13.95 -3.66 -16.65
CA PRO A 73 14.41 -5.02 -16.41
C PRO A 73 14.31 -5.49 -14.96
N ARG A 74 14.31 -4.56 -13.98
CA ARG A 74 14.26 -4.89 -12.54
C ARG A 74 12.90 -5.39 -12.07
N TRP A 75 11.84 -5.17 -12.86
CA TRP A 75 10.47 -5.58 -12.50
C TRP A 75 10.27 -7.10 -12.44
N GLN A 76 11.06 -7.86 -13.20
CA GLN A 76 10.92 -9.32 -13.32
C GLN A 76 11.88 -10.09 -12.41
N ARG A 77 12.63 -9.39 -11.54
CA ARG A 77 13.42 -10.01 -10.48
C ARG A 77 12.59 -10.09 -9.22
#